data_AF-A0A3B8IFV7-F1
#
_entry.id   AF-A0A3B8IFV7-F1
#
_cell.length_a   1.000
_cell.length_b   1.000
_cell.length_c   1.000
_cell.angle_alpha   90.00
_cell.angle_beta   90.00
_cell.angle_gamma   90.00
#
_symmetry.space_group_name_H-M   'P 1'
#
loop_
_entity.id
_entity.type
_entity.pdbx_description
1 polymer ?
#
loop_
_entity_poly.entity_id
_entity_poly.type
_entity_poly.pdbx_seq_one_letter_code
_entity_poly.pdbx_strand_id
1 'polypeptide(L)' 'MLLQLSTQRPQARDLSYLLHKHPDRVQSVEIPSGRAHIFYPQADDQVCPVCLA' A
#
# COMPACT_ATOMS: atom_id res chain seq x y z
N MET A 1 -5.92 -13.62 0.53
CA MET A 1 -5.16 -13.42 1.80
C MET A 1 -4.98 -11.92 1.92
N LEU A 2 -5.31 -11.31 3.06
CA LEU A 2 -5.22 -9.86 3.24
C LEU A 2 -3.97 -9.52 4.05
N LEU A 3 -3.18 -8.57 3.57
CA LEU A 3 -2.03 -8.02 4.27
C LEU A 3 -2.13 -6.50 4.29
N GLN A 4 -1.90 -5.90 5.45
CA GLN A 4 -1.78 -4.45 5.60
C GLN A 4 -0.44 -4.12 6.26
N LEU A 5 0.26 -3.15 5.71
CA LEU A 5 1.49 -2.63 6.28
C LEU A 5 1.33 -1.13 6.57
N SER A 6 1.72 -0.72 7.78
CA SER A 6 1.66 0.67 8.24
C SER A 6 2.89 1.03 9.06
N THR A 7 3.18 2.32 9.16
CA THR A 7 4.27 2.88 9.99
C THR A 7 3.69 3.81 11.06
N GLN A 8 4.38 3.93 12.20
CA GLN A 8 4.06 4.90 13.26
C GLN A 8 5.02 6.10 13.26
N ARG A 9 5.85 6.23 12.22
CA ARG A 9 6.78 7.37 12.08
C ARG A 9 6.02 8.63 11.64
N PRO A 10 6.49 9.82 12.04
CA PRO A 10 6.09 11.06 11.36
C PRO A 10 6.42 10.91 9.87
N GLN A 11 5.51 11.34 8.97
CA GLN A 11 5.59 11.17 7.51
C GLN A 11 5.22 9.76 7.02
N ALA A 12 3.99 9.32 7.30
CA ALA A 12 3.50 8.01 6.88
C ALA A 12 3.50 7.83 5.35
N ARG A 13 3.36 8.92 4.58
CA ARG A 13 3.37 8.89 3.10
C ARG A 13 4.68 8.38 2.51
N ASP A 14 5.79 8.47 3.25
CA ASP A 14 7.09 7.98 2.79
C ASP A 14 7.11 6.47 2.55
N LEU A 15 6.19 5.73 3.18
CA LEU A 15 5.99 4.31 2.91
C LEU A 15 5.71 4.05 1.43
N SER A 16 5.01 4.98 0.75
CA SER A 16 4.71 4.87 -0.68
C SER A 16 5.94 4.96 -1.57
N TYR A 17 6.90 5.80 -1.20
CA TYR A 17 8.20 5.91 -1.85
C TYR A 17 9.05 4.67 -1.59
N LEU A 18 9.13 4.21 -0.34
CA LEU A 18 9.91 3.01 0.04
C LEU A 18 9.44 1.75 -0.68
N LEU A 19 8.14 1.62 -0.90
CA LEU A 19 7.55 0.46 -1.59
C LEU A 19 7.47 0.63 -3.11
N HIS A 20 7.83 1.81 -3.62
CA HIS A 20 7.67 2.16 -5.03
C HIS A 20 6.22 1.93 -5.51
N LYS A 21 5.23 2.36 -4.72
CA LYS A 21 3.81 2.25 -5.02
C LYS A 21 3.12 3.58 -4.73
N HIS A 22 2.68 4.27 -5.78
CA HIS A 22 2.01 5.57 -5.65
C HIS A 22 0.60 5.39 -5.04
N PRO A 23 0.20 6.21 -4.05
CA PRO A 23 -1.11 6.07 -3.39
C PRO A 23 -2.31 6.17 -4.34
N ASP A 24 -2.28 7.10 -5.29
CA ASP A 24 -3.37 7.31 -6.25
C ASP A 24 -3.41 6.28 -7.39
N ARG A 25 -2.55 5.26 -7.36
CA ARG A 25 -2.48 4.23 -8.39
C ARG A 25 -2.73 2.86 -7.80
N VAL A 26 -3.95 2.37 -8.00
CA VAL A 26 -4.26 0.95 -7.76
C VAL A 26 -3.48 0.10 -8.76
N GLN A 27 -2.80 -0.94 -8.26
CA GLN A 27 -2.05 -1.89 -9.08
C GLN A 27 -2.59 -3.30 -8.87
N SER A 28 -2.54 -4.11 -9.92
CA SER A 28 -2.87 -5.53 -9.86
C SER A 28 -1.68 -6.33 -10.37
N VAL A 29 -1.34 -7.41 -9.68
CA VAL A 29 -0.22 -8.29 -10.03
C VAL A 29 -0.72 -9.72 -10.08
N GLU A 30 -0.33 -10.46 -11.12
CA GLU A 30 -0.62 -11.90 -11.21
C GLU A 30 0.33 -12.67 -10.27
N ILE A 31 -0.25 -13.60 -9.54
CA ILE A 31 0.43 -14.54 -8.65
C ILE A 31 -0.05 -15.96 -8.95
N PRO A 32 0.66 -17.02 -8.57
CA PRO A 32 0.24 -18.39 -8.89
C PRO A 32 -1.18 -18.75 -8.42
N SER A 33 -1.66 -18.11 -7.35
CA SER A 33 -3.00 -18.31 -6.79
C SER A 33 -4.07 -17.33 -7.31
N GLY A 34 -3.78 -16.54 -8.34
CA GLY A 34 -4.74 -15.61 -8.95
C GLY A 34 -4.16 -14.21 -9.13
N ARG A 35 -4.92 -13.19 -8.74
CA ARG A 35 -4.53 -11.78 -8.90
C ARG A 35 -4.57 -11.07 -7.56
N ALA A 36 -3.47 -10.39 -7.22
CA ALA A 36 -3.38 -9.59 -6.01
C ALA A 36 -3.54 -8.09 -6.32
N HIS A 37 -4.19 -7.37 -5.42
CA HIS A 37 -4.51 -5.96 -5.56
C HIS A 37 -3.75 -5.12 -4.53
N ILE A 38 -2.96 -4.15 -5.00
CA ILE A 38 -2.20 -3.22 -4.16
C ILE A 38 -2.87 -1.84 -4.22
N PHE A 39 -3.22 -1.29 -3.06
CA PHE A 39 -3.85 0.02 -2.94
C PHE A 39 -3.61 0.65 -1.56
N TYR A 40 -3.87 1.96 -1.45
CA TYR A 40 -3.80 2.72 -0.21
C TYR A 40 -5.21 3.17 0.16
N PRO A 41 -5.86 2.59 1.19
CA PRO A 41 -7.22 3.00 1.59
C PRO A 41 -7.26 4.40 2.20
N GLN A 42 -6.13 4.91 2.68
CA GLN A 42 -5.93 6.26 3.19
C GLN A 42 -4.51 6.71 2.85
N ALA A 43 -4.32 7.99 2.51
CA ALA A 43 -3.03 8.54 2.12
C ALA A 43 -2.84 9.95 2.68
N ASP A 44 -2.63 10.04 3.99
CA ASP A 44 -2.36 11.28 4.73
C ASP A 44 -0.96 11.28 5.35
N ASP A 45 -0.45 12.44 5.73
CA ASP A 45 0.91 12.58 6.31
C ASP A 45 1.09 11.81 7.63
N GLN A 46 -0.01 11.55 8.34
CA GLN A 46 -0.02 10.81 9.61
C GLN A 46 -0.35 9.32 9.44
N VAL A 47 -1.13 8.96 8.41
CA VAL A 47 -1.65 7.61 8.20
C VAL A 47 -1.67 7.32 6.70
N CYS A 48 -0.85 6.36 6.27
CA CYS A 48 -0.77 5.94 4.86
C CYS A 48 -0.49 4.42 4.77
N PRO A 49 -1.43 3.57 5.19
CA PRO A 49 -1.27 2.12 5.11
C PRO A 49 -1.32 1.65 3.65
N VAL A 50 -0.51 0.65 3.31
CA VAL A 50 -0.67 -0.10 2.06
C VAL A 50 -1.42 -1.40 2.34
N CYS A 51 -2.33 -1.75 1.45
CA CYS A 51 -3.06 -3.01 1.48
C CYS A 51 -2.70 -3.86 0.25
N LEU A 52 -2.58 -5.16 0.50
CA LEU A 52 -2.51 -6.22 -0.50
C LEU A 52 -3.69 -7.17 -0.27
N ALA A 53 -4.55 -7.33 -1.27
CA ALA A 53 -5.70 -8.23 -1.26
C ALA A 53 -5.59 -9.35 -2.28
#